data_AF-A0A365ZRK9-F1
#
_entry.id   AF-A0A365ZRK9-F1
#
_cell.length_a   1.000
_cell.length_b   1.000
_cell.length_c   1.000
_cell.angle_alpha   90.00
_cell.angle_beta   90.00
_cell.angle_gamma   90.00
#
_symmetry.space_group_name_H-M   'P 1'
#
loop_
_entity.id
_entity.type
_entity.pdbx_description
1 polymer ?
#
loop_
_entity_poly.entity_id
_entity_poly.type
_entity_poly.pdbx_seq_one_letter_code
_entity_poly.pdbx_strand_id
1 'polypeptide(L)'
;DLPDTIMDRSVVIRMRRRAPGETVAAFRTGRDTPALHAIRDRLTAWLHPLHTEARDMEPVMPVEDRAADTWEPLIVIADLAGGEWPALARTACRAMTAHETGKDTDTGLRTRILADIREVFAAEGDPPALRTSRLIEQLNADPEAPWAEHGPTGLNPRRLGLLLEDYGIRPGNHRFPGGTQAKGYARTQFLDAWARYCPAPAKRVEPDQTTASA
;
A
#
# COMPACT_ATOMS: atom_id res chain seq x y z
N ASP A 1 -4.43 -3.88 -9.92
CA ASP A 1 -4.97 -3.03 -8.84
C ASP A 1 -5.43 -1.69 -9.36
N LEU A 2 -6.24 -0.99 -8.57
CA LEU A 2 -6.59 0.42 -8.82
C LEU A 2 -5.32 1.29 -8.59
N PRO A 3 -5.11 2.40 -9.30
CA PRO A 3 -3.98 3.30 -9.05
C PRO A 3 -4.02 3.90 -7.63
N ASP A 4 -2.86 4.02 -6.98
CA ASP A 4 -2.73 4.50 -5.59
C ASP A 4 -3.41 5.86 -5.36
N THR A 5 -3.33 6.77 -6.33
CA THR A 5 -3.97 8.10 -6.26
C THR A 5 -5.50 8.07 -6.22
N ILE A 6 -6.12 6.98 -6.70
CA ILE A 6 -7.58 6.77 -6.61
C ILE A 6 -7.92 6.05 -5.30
N MET A 7 -7.04 5.16 -4.82
CA MET A 7 -7.21 4.46 -3.54
C MET A 7 -7.17 5.42 -2.36
N ASP A 8 -6.25 6.39 -2.37
CA ASP A 8 -6.13 7.44 -1.35
C ASP A 8 -7.39 8.31 -1.17
N ARG A 9 -8.31 8.27 -2.14
CA ARG A 9 -9.55 9.07 -2.19
C ARG A 9 -10.81 8.21 -2.20
N SER A 10 -10.70 6.96 -1.76
CA SER A 10 -11.80 5.98 -1.80
C SER A 10 -11.92 5.24 -0.47
N VAL A 11 -13.15 4.91 -0.06
CA VAL A 11 -13.37 3.95 1.03
C VAL A 11 -13.24 2.53 0.47
N VAL A 12 -12.19 1.79 0.85
CA VAL A 12 -11.92 0.46 0.28
C VAL A 12 -12.72 -0.64 1.00
N ILE A 13 -13.75 -1.16 0.33
CA ILE A 13 -14.49 -2.36 0.79
C ILE A 13 -13.85 -3.62 0.20
N ARG A 14 -13.20 -4.42 1.04
CA ARG A 14 -12.51 -5.64 0.59
C ARG A 14 -13.47 -6.82 0.50
N MET A 15 -13.68 -7.30 -0.72
CA MET A 15 -14.38 -8.55 -0.99
C MET A 15 -13.59 -9.74 -0.43
N ARG A 16 -14.30 -10.71 0.17
CA ARG A 16 -13.73 -11.99 0.62
C ARG A 16 -14.27 -13.12 -0.24
N ARG A 17 -13.46 -14.16 -0.44
CA ARG A 17 -13.92 -15.40 -1.06
C ARG A 17 -14.93 -16.07 -0.13
N ARG A 18 -15.94 -16.70 -0.73
CA ARG A 18 -16.94 -17.48 0.01
C ARG A 18 -16.25 -18.60 0.78
N ALA A 19 -16.66 -18.81 2.03
CA ALA A 19 -16.22 -19.96 2.81
C ALA A 19 -16.88 -21.26 2.28
N PRO A 20 -16.29 -22.44 2.52
CA PRO A 20 -16.95 -23.71 2.23
C PRO A 20 -18.31 -23.78 2.96
N GLY A 21 -19.39 -24.00 2.21
CA GLY A 21 -20.77 -24.05 2.74
C GLY A 21 -21.49 -22.69 2.80
N GLU A 22 -20.82 -21.58 2.52
CA GLU A 22 -21.44 -20.26 2.47
C GLU A 22 -22.22 -20.07 1.16
N THR A 23 -23.53 -19.89 1.26
CA THR A 23 -24.40 -19.61 0.12
C THR A 23 -24.73 -18.13 0.07
N VAL A 24 -24.29 -17.45 -1.00
CA VAL A 24 -24.60 -16.04 -1.26
C VAL A 24 -25.65 -15.97 -2.36
N ALA A 25 -26.78 -15.32 -2.09
CA ALA A 25 -27.84 -15.11 -3.07
C ALA A 25 -27.32 -14.28 -4.25
N ALA A 26 -27.62 -14.71 -5.48
CA ALA A 26 -27.32 -13.92 -6.66
C ALA A 26 -28.18 -12.65 -6.65
N PHE A 27 -27.53 -11.51 -6.88
CA PHE A 27 -28.23 -10.26 -7.14
C PHE A 27 -28.98 -10.36 -8.47
N ARG A 28 -30.25 -9.97 -8.48
CA ARG A 28 -31.13 -9.97 -9.64
C ARG A 28 -31.77 -8.59 -9.76
N THR A 29 -31.37 -7.85 -10.78
CA THR A 29 -31.83 -6.46 -11.02
C THR A 29 -33.35 -6.31 -10.92
N GLY A 30 -34.12 -7.19 -11.59
CA GLY A 30 -35.58 -7.10 -11.55
C GLY A 30 -36.21 -7.30 -10.16
N ARG A 31 -35.63 -8.16 -9.33
CA ARG A 31 -36.15 -8.48 -7.98
C ARG A 31 -35.64 -7.51 -6.93
N ASP A 32 -34.35 -7.17 -6.98
CA ASP A 32 -33.62 -6.54 -5.87
C ASP A 32 -33.55 -5.01 -6.03
N THR A 33 -33.47 -4.48 -7.26
CA THR A 33 -33.38 -3.03 -7.52
C THR A 33 -34.58 -2.22 -6.99
N PRO A 34 -35.85 -2.68 -7.10
CA PRO A 34 -36.98 -1.91 -6.59
C PRO A 34 -36.88 -1.59 -5.09
N ALA A 35 -36.45 -2.56 -4.27
CA ALA A 35 -36.26 -2.36 -2.84
C ALA A 35 -35.11 -1.37 -2.55
N LEU A 36 -34.01 -1.44 -3.30
CA LEU A 36 -32.90 -0.49 -3.19
C LEU A 36 -33.31 0.93 -3.57
N HIS A 37 -34.14 1.10 -4.61
CA HIS A 37 -34.71 2.40 -4.97
C HIS A 37 -35.60 2.95 -3.86
N ALA A 38 -36.44 2.12 -3.24
CA ALA A 38 -37.26 2.56 -2.11
C ALA A 38 -36.41 3.05 -0.92
N ILE A 39 -35.27 2.41 -0.64
CA ILE A 39 -34.32 2.87 0.38
C ILE A 39 -33.70 4.21 -0.04
N ARG A 40 -33.22 4.31 -1.28
CA ARG A 40 -32.67 5.56 -1.83
C ARG A 40 -33.67 6.71 -1.67
N ASP A 41 -34.91 6.51 -2.10
CA ASP A 41 -35.93 7.56 -2.10
C ASP A 41 -36.25 8.02 -0.67
N ARG A 42 -36.27 7.10 0.30
CA ARG A 42 -36.41 7.43 1.73
C ARG A 42 -35.21 8.23 2.27
N LEU A 43 -33.98 7.82 1.92
CA LEU A 43 -32.77 8.53 2.33
C LEU A 43 -32.71 9.93 1.70
N THR A 44 -33.09 10.06 0.43
CA THR A 44 -33.19 11.36 -0.24
C THR A 44 -34.24 12.25 0.43
N ALA A 45 -35.44 11.74 0.69
CA ALA A 45 -36.48 12.52 1.35
C ALA A 45 -36.07 12.99 2.76
N TRP A 46 -35.28 12.18 3.49
CA TRP A 46 -34.75 12.54 4.80
C TRP A 46 -33.60 13.56 4.73
N LEU A 47 -32.60 13.33 3.88
CA LEU A 47 -31.37 14.16 3.83
C LEU A 47 -31.54 15.46 3.05
N HIS A 48 -32.46 15.51 2.08
CA HIS A 48 -32.67 16.71 1.25
C HIS A 48 -32.95 17.98 2.07
N PRO A 49 -33.86 18.01 3.06
CA PRO A 49 -34.06 19.20 3.89
C PRO A 49 -32.87 19.54 4.80
N LEU A 50 -31.98 18.57 5.08
CA LEU A 50 -30.82 18.75 5.95
C LEU A 50 -29.55 19.14 5.18
N HIS A 51 -29.60 19.30 3.86
CA HIS A 51 -28.41 19.48 3.03
C HIS A 51 -27.56 20.69 3.44
N THR A 52 -28.18 21.82 3.79
CA THR A 52 -27.44 23.02 4.23
C THR A 52 -26.77 22.78 5.57
N GLU A 53 -27.48 22.21 6.54
CA GLU A 53 -26.92 21.84 7.84
C GLU A 53 -25.75 20.87 7.67
N ALA A 54 -25.95 19.80 6.91
CA ALA A 54 -24.94 18.78 6.63
C ALA A 54 -23.67 19.38 5.99
N ARG A 55 -23.82 20.40 5.14
CA ARG A 55 -22.70 21.07 4.46
C ARG A 55 -21.86 21.91 5.42
N ASP A 56 -22.48 22.49 6.43
CA ASP A 56 -21.83 23.41 7.38
C ASP A 56 -21.32 22.67 8.64
N MET A 57 -21.53 21.36 8.73
CA MET A 57 -21.03 20.53 9.82
C MET A 57 -19.53 20.27 9.71
N GLU A 58 -18.80 20.49 10.80
CA GLU A 58 -17.39 20.12 10.96
C GLU A 58 -17.26 19.02 12.02
N PRO A 59 -17.46 17.74 11.66
CA PRO A 59 -17.45 16.66 12.64
C PRO A 59 -16.03 16.39 13.16
N VAL A 60 -15.91 15.92 14.41
CA VAL A 60 -14.62 15.46 14.93
C VAL A 60 -14.17 14.20 14.19
N MET A 61 -13.07 14.34 13.46
CA MET A 61 -12.50 13.28 12.64
C MET A 61 -11.54 12.39 13.45
N PRO A 62 -11.59 11.06 13.25
CA PRO A 62 -10.68 10.14 13.92
C PRO A 62 -9.36 9.89 13.18
N VAL A 63 -9.19 10.51 12.01
CA VAL A 63 -8.04 10.40 11.08
C VAL A 63 -7.78 11.79 10.47
N GLU A 64 -6.67 11.95 9.75
CA GLU A 64 -6.22 13.23 9.17
C GLU A 64 -6.06 13.14 7.64
N ASP A 65 -5.73 14.27 7.01
CA ASP A 65 -5.45 14.43 5.57
C ASP A 65 -6.54 13.82 4.65
N ARG A 66 -6.12 13.15 3.57
CA ARG A 66 -7.02 12.60 2.54
C ARG A 66 -8.01 11.57 3.08
N ALA A 67 -7.64 10.87 4.15
CA ALA A 67 -8.53 9.94 4.81
C ALA A 67 -9.67 10.68 5.52
N ALA A 68 -9.38 11.84 6.13
CA ALA A 68 -10.41 12.71 6.69
C ALA A 68 -11.35 13.20 5.59
N ASP A 69 -10.81 13.77 4.50
CA ASP A 69 -11.61 14.27 3.36
C ASP A 69 -12.56 13.19 2.79
N THR A 70 -12.10 11.94 2.72
CA THR A 70 -12.86 10.81 2.17
C THR A 70 -13.99 10.36 3.12
N TRP A 71 -13.74 10.39 4.43
CA TRP A 71 -14.67 9.87 5.44
C TRP A 71 -15.62 10.92 6.01
N GLU A 72 -15.29 12.20 5.88
CA GLU A 72 -16.08 13.31 6.46
C GLU A 72 -17.56 13.25 6.07
N PRO A 73 -17.95 13.08 4.78
CA PRO A 73 -19.37 13.01 4.42
C PRO A 73 -20.11 11.83 5.07
N LEU A 74 -19.43 10.71 5.30
CA LEU A 74 -20.02 9.53 5.96
C LEU A 74 -20.20 9.77 7.46
N ILE A 75 -19.27 10.49 8.10
CA ILE A 75 -19.37 10.85 9.50
C ILE A 75 -20.46 11.91 9.71
N VAL A 76 -20.58 12.89 8.82
CA VAL A 76 -21.71 13.85 8.84
C VAL A 76 -23.06 13.12 8.78
N ILE A 77 -23.23 12.18 7.85
CA ILE A 77 -24.47 11.40 7.74
C ILE A 77 -24.74 10.59 9.02
N ALA A 78 -23.69 10.02 9.62
CA ALA A 78 -23.80 9.26 10.86
C ALA A 78 -24.18 10.15 12.06
N ASP A 79 -23.62 11.36 12.13
CA ASP A 79 -23.94 12.36 13.15
C ASP A 79 -25.40 12.84 13.03
N LEU A 80 -25.88 13.07 11.81
CA LEU A 80 -27.30 13.37 11.54
C LEU A 80 -28.23 12.20 11.85
N ALA A 81 -27.80 10.95 11.62
CA ALA A 81 -28.58 9.77 11.95
C ALA A 81 -28.74 9.57 13.47
N GLY A 82 -27.77 10.03 14.26
CA GLY A 82 -27.78 9.92 15.71
C GLY A 82 -27.78 8.48 16.24
N GLY A 83 -28.14 8.32 17.52
CA GLY A 83 -28.10 7.02 18.19
C GLY A 83 -26.67 6.45 18.23
N GLU A 84 -26.48 5.20 17.80
CA GLU A 84 -25.18 4.52 17.79
C GLU A 84 -24.32 4.84 16.55
N TRP A 85 -24.92 5.39 15.50
CA TRP A 85 -24.26 5.64 14.21
C TRP A 85 -23.00 6.52 14.31
N PRO A 86 -22.98 7.63 15.08
CA PRO A 86 -21.79 8.47 15.24
C PRO A 86 -20.56 7.68 15.71
N ALA A 87 -20.76 6.76 16.66
CA ALA A 87 -19.69 5.96 17.25
C ALA A 87 -19.24 4.82 16.31
N LEU A 88 -20.20 4.15 15.67
CA LEU A 88 -19.92 3.08 14.71
C LEU A 88 -19.13 3.59 13.50
N ALA A 89 -19.51 4.74 12.94
CA ALA A 89 -18.84 5.33 11.78
C ALA A 89 -17.37 5.67 12.08
N ARG A 90 -17.09 6.31 13.22
CA ARG A 90 -15.72 6.63 13.64
C ARG A 90 -14.89 5.38 13.92
N THR A 91 -15.50 4.35 14.51
CA THR A 91 -14.85 3.05 14.73
C THR A 91 -14.48 2.38 13.41
N ALA A 92 -15.40 2.35 12.45
CA ALA A 92 -15.17 1.81 11.12
C ALA A 92 -14.07 2.58 10.36
N CYS A 93 -14.11 3.92 10.40
CA CYS A 93 -13.09 4.79 9.81
C CYS A 93 -11.69 4.44 10.32
N ARG A 94 -11.48 4.41 11.65
CA ARG A 94 -10.19 4.02 12.24
C ARG A 94 -9.73 2.65 11.78
N ALA A 95 -10.62 1.66 11.83
CA ALA A 95 -10.28 0.28 11.50
C ALA A 95 -9.91 0.10 10.02
N MET A 96 -10.60 0.80 9.12
CA MET A 96 -10.39 0.70 7.68
C MET A 96 -9.14 1.46 7.24
N THR A 97 -8.93 2.68 7.74
CA THR A 97 -7.76 3.50 7.42
C THR A 97 -6.46 2.92 8.01
N ALA A 98 -6.48 2.38 9.24
CA ALA A 98 -5.30 1.70 9.80
C ALA A 98 -4.85 0.50 8.95
N HIS A 99 -5.79 -0.15 8.27
CA HIS A 99 -5.52 -1.27 7.37
C HIS A 99 -5.01 -0.85 5.98
N GLU A 100 -5.06 0.45 5.66
CA GLU A 100 -4.48 1.08 4.48
C GLU A 100 -3.07 1.61 4.79
N THR A 101 -2.86 2.29 5.92
CA THR A 101 -1.51 2.74 6.35
C THR A 101 -0.53 1.57 6.51
N GLY A 102 -1.01 0.40 6.96
CA GLY A 102 -0.21 -0.83 7.00
C GLY A 102 0.23 -1.34 5.62
N LYS A 103 -0.51 -1.02 4.56
CA LYS A 103 -0.16 -1.33 3.16
C LYS A 103 0.75 -0.28 2.54
N ASP A 104 0.60 1.00 2.90
CA ASP A 104 1.53 2.04 2.44
C ASP A 104 2.91 1.83 3.05
N THR A 105 2.95 1.40 4.32
CA THR A 105 4.19 0.96 4.98
C THR A 105 4.76 -0.28 4.27
N ASP A 106 3.93 -1.27 3.91
CA ASP A 106 4.38 -2.46 3.17
C ASP A 106 4.86 -2.11 1.75
N THR A 107 4.22 -1.16 1.08
CA THR A 107 4.61 -0.66 -0.26
C THR A 107 5.91 0.15 -0.19
N GLY A 108 6.06 1.00 0.83
CA GLY A 108 7.29 1.71 1.13
C GLY A 108 8.44 0.75 1.46
N LEU A 109 8.18 -0.29 2.26
CA LEU A 109 9.16 -1.35 2.54
C LEU A 109 9.51 -2.17 1.29
N ARG A 110 8.55 -2.51 0.44
CA ARG A 110 8.77 -3.22 -0.85
C ARG A 110 9.63 -2.40 -1.80
N THR A 111 9.44 -1.08 -1.85
CA THR A 111 10.28 -0.20 -2.67
C THR A 111 11.66 -0.02 -2.06
N ARG A 112 11.73 0.17 -0.73
CA ARG A 112 12.99 0.32 0.00
C ARG A 112 13.87 -0.93 -0.11
N ILE A 113 13.29 -2.14 -0.02
CA ILE A 113 14.07 -3.37 -0.15
C ILE A 113 14.75 -3.48 -1.52
N LEU A 114 14.13 -2.98 -2.60
CA LEU A 114 14.78 -2.97 -3.91
C LEU A 114 16.01 -2.06 -3.93
N ALA A 115 15.91 -0.87 -3.33
CA ALA A 115 17.02 0.08 -3.23
C ALA A 115 18.15 -0.51 -2.38
N ASP A 116 17.84 -1.04 -1.20
CA ASP A 116 18.83 -1.60 -0.30
C ASP A 116 19.51 -2.84 -0.91
N ILE A 117 18.75 -3.70 -1.62
CA ILE A 117 19.36 -4.81 -2.38
C ILE A 117 20.31 -4.28 -3.47
N ARG A 118 19.99 -3.17 -4.14
CA ARG A 118 20.89 -2.56 -5.14
C ARG A 118 22.22 -2.15 -4.52
N GLU A 119 22.18 -1.49 -3.37
CA GLU A 119 23.38 -1.09 -2.65
C GLU A 119 24.19 -2.30 -2.19
N VAL A 120 23.53 -3.38 -1.74
CA VAL A 120 24.23 -4.65 -1.42
C VAL A 120 24.90 -5.25 -2.66
N PHE A 121 24.24 -5.25 -3.83
CA PHE A 121 24.87 -5.72 -5.07
C PHE A 121 26.08 -4.86 -5.45
N ALA A 122 25.98 -3.53 -5.32
CA ALA A 122 27.08 -2.62 -5.60
C ALA A 122 28.26 -2.83 -4.64
N ALA A 123 27.98 -2.98 -3.34
CA ALA A 123 29.00 -3.24 -2.31
C ALA A 123 29.73 -4.59 -2.51
N GLU A 124 29.05 -5.59 -3.07
CA GLU A 124 29.64 -6.90 -3.42
C GLU A 124 30.33 -6.91 -4.80
N GLY A 125 30.45 -5.74 -5.47
CA GLY A 125 31.12 -5.61 -6.77
C GLY A 125 30.27 -6.05 -7.97
N ASP A 126 28.96 -5.89 -7.89
CA ASP A 126 27.98 -6.21 -8.94
C ASP A 126 28.09 -7.65 -9.51
N PRO A 127 28.11 -8.70 -8.67
CA PRO A 127 28.19 -10.06 -9.16
C PRO A 127 26.95 -10.44 -9.98
N PRO A 128 27.05 -11.40 -10.93
CA PRO A 128 25.90 -11.82 -11.74
C PRO A 128 24.78 -12.47 -10.91
N ALA A 129 25.13 -13.03 -9.75
CA ALA A 129 24.17 -13.53 -8.77
C ALA A 129 24.74 -13.41 -7.36
N LEU A 130 23.86 -13.24 -6.36
CA LEU A 130 24.22 -13.18 -4.94
C LEU A 130 23.46 -14.26 -4.16
N ARG A 131 24.12 -14.91 -3.20
CA ARG A 131 23.50 -15.94 -2.35
C ARG A 131 22.44 -15.31 -1.47
N THR A 132 21.30 -15.98 -1.29
CA THR A 132 20.22 -15.49 -0.42
C THR A 132 20.71 -15.27 1.01
N SER A 133 21.58 -16.15 1.52
CA SER A 133 22.17 -16.01 2.85
C SER A 133 23.02 -14.75 2.99
N ARG A 134 23.85 -14.46 1.98
CA ARG A 134 24.73 -13.28 1.97
C ARG A 134 23.94 -11.99 1.85
N LEU A 135 22.92 -11.98 0.98
CA LEU A 135 22.04 -10.84 0.83
C LEU A 135 21.33 -10.49 2.15
N ILE A 136 20.77 -11.49 2.84
CA ILE A 136 20.09 -11.30 4.12
C ILE A 136 21.05 -10.84 5.22
N GLU A 137 22.25 -11.41 5.27
CA GLU A 137 23.30 -10.98 6.20
C GLU A 137 23.59 -9.50 6.05
N GLN A 138 23.83 -9.03 4.81
CA GLN A 138 24.11 -7.61 4.56
C GLN A 138 22.92 -6.70 4.86
N LEU A 139 21.70 -7.10 4.46
CA LEU A 139 20.49 -6.31 4.73
C LEU A 139 20.23 -6.16 6.24
N ASN A 140 20.42 -7.22 7.04
CA ASN A 140 20.26 -7.15 8.49
C ASN A 140 21.43 -6.46 9.21
N ALA A 141 22.57 -6.28 8.54
CA ALA A 141 23.74 -5.61 9.12
C ALA A 141 23.68 -4.08 9.04
N ASP A 142 22.76 -3.53 8.23
CA ASP A 142 22.53 -2.09 8.13
C ASP A 142 21.66 -1.59 9.30
N PRO A 143 22.20 -0.83 10.26
CA PRO A 143 21.45 -0.33 11.40
C PRO A 143 20.47 0.79 11.04
N GLU A 144 20.66 1.45 9.90
CA GLU A 144 19.76 2.51 9.41
C GLU A 144 18.54 1.93 8.68
N ALA A 145 18.58 0.62 8.36
CA ALA A 145 17.53 -0.09 7.67
C ALA A 145 16.63 -0.91 8.62
N PRO A 146 15.32 -1.03 8.33
CA PRO A 146 14.37 -1.68 9.21
C PRO A 146 14.48 -3.22 9.19
N TRP A 147 15.46 -3.79 8.48
CA TRP A 147 15.50 -5.23 8.18
C TRP A 147 15.84 -6.08 9.39
N ALA A 148 16.77 -5.63 10.24
CA ALA A 148 17.14 -6.33 11.48
C ALA A 148 15.94 -6.48 12.45
N GLU A 149 15.01 -5.53 12.39
CA GLU A 149 13.79 -5.50 13.21
C GLU A 149 12.56 -6.05 12.48
N HIS A 150 12.74 -6.54 11.24
CA HIS A 150 11.65 -7.05 10.41
C HIS A 150 11.18 -8.45 10.85
N GLY A 151 10.59 -8.49 12.05
CA GLY A 151 10.12 -9.64 12.81
C GLY A 151 11.12 -10.14 13.87
N PRO A 152 10.76 -11.16 14.66
CA PRO A 152 11.49 -11.58 15.87
C PRO A 152 12.95 -12.05 15.67
N THR A 153 13.36 -12.27 14.41
CA THR A 153 14.71 -12.74 14.06
C THR A 153 15.31 -11.91 12.91
N GLY A 154 14.80 -10.70 12.70
CA GLY A 154 15.07 -9.89 11.52
C GLY A 154 14.55 -10.47 10.21
N LEU A 155 14.98 -9.86 9.11
CA LEU A 155 14.63 -10.30 7.77
C LEU A 155 15.18 -11.70 7.52
N ASN A 156 14.34 -12.58 6.97
CA ASN A 156 14.69 -13.97 6.69
C ASN A 156 14.31 -14.36 5.26
N PRO A 157 14.71 -15.53 4.74
CA PRO A 157 14.48 -15.89 3.35
C PRO A 157 13.00 -15.87 2.94
N ARG A 158 12.11 -16.25 3.86
CA ARG A 158 10.66 -16.26 3.61
C ARG A 158 10.12 -14.84 3.50
N ARG A 159 10.48 -13.95 4.42
CA ARG A 159 10.03 -12.54 4.42
C ARG A 159 10.59 -11.77 3.22
N LEU A 160 11.87 -11.98 2.90
CA LEU A 160 12.48 -11.43 1.69
C LEU A 160 11.72 -11.89 0.44
N GLY A 161 11.34 -13.17 0.35
CA GLY A 161 10.52 -13.67 -0.75
C GLY A 161 9.16 -12.98 -0.87
N LEU A 162 8.49 -12.70 0.25
CA LEU A 162 7.20 -11.99 0.27
C LEU A 162 7.32 -10.54 -0.19
N LEU A 163 8.39 -9.83 0.22
CA LEU A 163 8.65 -8.45 -0.20
C LEU A 163 8.98 -8.35 -1.70
N LEU A 164 9.54 -9.41 -2.28
CA LEU A 164 9.95 -9.45 -3.69
C LEU A 164 8.90 -10.05 -4.64
N GLU A 165 7.83 -10.62 -4.11
CA GLU A 165 6.85 -11.39 -4.88
C GLU A 165 6.13 -10.54 -5.95
N ASP A 166 5.74 -9.32 -5.61
CA ASP A 166 4.99 -8.42 -6.50
C ASP A 166 5.84 -7.94 -7.69
N TYR A 167 7.16 -7.96 -7.56
CA TYR A 167 8.11 -7.65 -8.63
C TYR A 167 8.41 -8.86 -9.52
N GLY A 168 7.83 -10.03 -9.23
CA GLY A 168 8.12 -11.27 -9.95
C GLY A 168 9.52 -11.82 -9.68
N ILE A 169 10.20 -11.35 -8.64
CA ILE A 169 11.59 -11.73 -8.32
C ILE A 169 11.57 -12.90 -7.34
N ARG A 170 12.23 -14.00 -7.72
CA ARG A 170 12.25 -15.25 -6.94
C ARG A 170 13.64 -15.86 -6.88
N PRO A 171 14.02 -16.49 -5.77
CA PRO A 171 15.34 -17.10 -5.63
C PRO A 171 15.48 -18.35 -6.50
N GLY A 172 16.53 -18.39 -7.32
CA GLY A 172 16.92 -19.51 -8.16
C GLY A 172 18.02 -20.37 -7.54
N ASN A 173 18.26 -21.55 -8.11
CA ASN A 173 19.46 -22.32 -7.81
C ASN A 173 20.59 -21.83 -8.72
N HIS A 174 21.67 -21.29 -8.12
CA HIS A 174 22.83 -20.80 -8.86
C HIS A 174 24.09 -21.56 -8.43
N ARG A 175 25.02 -21.72 -9.36
CA ARG A 175 26.36 -22.24 -9.08
C ARG A 175 27.28 -21.06 -8.82
N PHE A 176 27.83 -20.98 -7.62
CA PHE A 176 28.72 -19.91 -7.19
C PHE A 176 30.20 -20.32 -7.33
N PRO A 177 31.15 -19.36 -7.27
CA PRO A 177 32.57 -19.68 -7.16
C PRO A 177 32.83 -20.70 -6.05
N GLY A 178 33.70 -21.67 -6.32
CA GLY A 178 33.93 -22.84 -5.45
C GLY A 178 33.00 -24.04 -5.72
N GLY A 179 32.16 -23.98 -6.76
CA GLY A 179 31.36 -25.13 -7.22
C GLY A 179 30.10 -25.41 -6.40
N THR A 180 29.87 -24.68 -5.31
CA THR A 180 28.70 -24.85 -4.46
C THR A 180 27.43 -24.35 -5.16
N GLN A 181 26.42 -25.22 -5.25
CA GLN A 181 25.08 -24.83 -5.65
C GLN A 181 24.31 -24.32 -4.43
N ALA A 182 23.71 -23.15 -4.53
CA ALA A 182 22.92 -22.55 -3.45
C ALA A 182 21.75 -21.73 -4.00
N LYS A 183 20.81 -21.39 -3.12
CA LYS A 183 19.76 -20.40 -3.42
C LYS A 183 20.37 -19.00 -3.50
N GLY A 184 19.96 -18.25 -4.52
CA GLY A 184 20.38 -16.88 -4.72
C GLY A 184 19.46 -16.13 -5.66
N TYR A 185 19.76 -14.86 -5.86
CA TYR A 185 19.07 -14.01 -6.82
C TYR A 185 20.06 -13.58 -7.90
N ALA A 186 19.64 -13.68 -9.16
CA ALA A 186 20.41 -13.15 -10.27
C ALA A 186 20.20 -11.64 -10.37
N ARG A 187 21.27 -10.89 -10.60
CA ARG A 187 21.24 -9.43 -10.74
C ARG A 187 20.26 -8.99 -11.82
N THR A 188 20.17 -9.77 -12.90
CA THR A 188 19.26 -9.52 -14.03
C THR A 188 17.78 -9.51 -13.64
N GLN A 189 17.39 -10.20 -12.57
CA GLN A 189 16.00 -10.21 -12.09
C GLN A 189 15.57 -8.84 -11.54
N PHE A 190 16.53 -8.04 -11.06
CA PHE A 190 16.24 -6.74 -10.45
C PHE A 190 16.33 -5.57 -11.42
N LEU A 191 16.90 -5.74 -12.61
CA LEU A 191 17.18 -4.62 -13.52
C LEU A 191 15.94 -3.80 -13.88
N ASP A 192 14.83 -4.46 -14.21
CA ASP A 192 13.57 -3.78 -14.53
C ASP A 192 12.98 -3.08 -13.30
N ALA A 193 12.99 -3.76 -12.14
CA ALA A 193 12.49 -3.19 -10.89
C ALA A 193 13.32 -1.97 -10.44
N TRP A 194 14.64 -2.05 -10.49
CA TRP A 194 15.52 -0.92 -10.16
C TRP A 194 15.33 0.27 -11.11
N ALA A 195 15.15 0.02 -12.40
CA ALA A 195 14.91 1.09 -13.37
C ALA A 195 13.60 1.83 -13.10
N ARG A 196 12.58 1.13 -12.60
CA ARG A 196 11.24 1.70 -12.32
C ARG A 196 11.13 2.35 -10.95
N TYR A 197 11.68 1.72 -9.92
CA TYR A 197 11.40 2.05 -8.53
C TYR A 197 12.59 2.62 -7.76
N CYS A 198 13.79 2.57 -8.32
CA CYS A 198 15.01 3.12 -7.71
C CYS A 198 15.71 4.13 -8.65
N PRO A 199 15.04 5.19 -9.14
CA PRO A 199 15.70 6.15 -10.01
C PRO A 199 16.90 6.76 -9.28
N ALA A 200 18.03 6.89 -9.97
CA ALA A 200 19.17 7.63 -9.43
C ALA A 200 18.70 9.05 -9.08
N PRO A 201 19.14 9.64 -7.95
CA PRO A 201 18.81 11.03 -7.66
C PRO A 201 19.21 11.88 -8.87
N ALA A 202 18.22 12.58 -9.44
CA ALA A 202 18.46 13.43 -10.60
C ALA A 202 19.62 14.37 -10.26
N LYS A 203 20.70 14.32 -11.06
CA LYS A 203 21.76 15.33 -10.97
C LYS A 203 21.06 16.68 -11.07
N ARG A 204 21.16 17.47 -10.00
CA ARG A 204 20.73 18.86 -9.99
C ARG A 204 21.45 19.55 -11.15
N VAL A 205 20.71 19.85 -12.22
CA VAL A 205 21.20 20.72 -13.29
C VAL A 205 21.27 22.10 -12.67
N GLU A 206 22.49 22.57 -12.37
CA GLU A 206 22.70 23.96 -12.01
C GLU A 206 22.29 24.83 -13.20
N PRO A 207 21.44 25.86 -12.99
CA PRO A 207 21.09 26.77 -14.06
C PRO A 207 22.34 27.55 -14.49
N ASP A 208 22.65 27.41 -15.77
CA ASP A 208 23.68 28.15 -16.49
C ASP A 208 23.43 29.65 -16.34
N GLN A 209 24.30 30.34 -15.59
CA GLN A 209 24.32 31.79 -15.48
C GLN A 209 24.87 32.36 -16.79
N THR A 210 24.02 32.46 -17.80
CA THR A 210 24.31 33.27 -18.98
C THR A 210 24.39 34.74 -18.56
N THR A 211 25.60 35.25 -18.65
CA THR A 211 26.01 36.64 -18.51
C THR A 211 25.29 37.48 -19.57
N ALA A 212 24.47 38.44 -19.15
CA ALA A 212 24.02 39.52 -20.02
C ALA A 212 24.79 40.79 -19.64
N SER A 213 25.86 41.06 -20.38
CA SER A 213 26.43 42.40 -20.53
C SER A 213 25.97 42.94 -21.89
N ALA A 214 25.17 44.01 -21.86
CA ALA A 214 25.18 45.14 -22.79
C ALA A 214 24.20 46.20 -22.29
#